data_AF-A0A841EB86-F1
#
_entry.id   AF-A0A841EB86-F1
#
_cell.length_a   1.000
_cell.length_b   1.000
_cell.length_c   1.000
_cell.angle_alpha   90.00
_cell.angle_beta   90.00
_cell.angle_gamma   90.00
#
_symmetry.space_group_name_H-M   'P 1'
#
loop_
_entity.id
_entity.type
_entity.pdbx_description
1 polymer ?
#
loop_
_entity_poly.entity_id
_entity_poly.type
_entity_poly.pdbx_seq_one_letter_code
_entity_poly.pdbx_strand_id
1 'polypeptide(L)'
;MSADDTVYTYIPEGTGRVEVPGGLIEDYGDTWDIRCYLWTGSEYYYLARQQPAPTAARDYGVRDGRRGPASADTIRQWLDDQAEYMAAYEADRP
;
A
#
# COMPACT_ATOMS: atom_id res chain seq x y z
N MET A 1 -11.30 9.45 -34.51
CA MET A 1 -11.47 9.71 -33.06
C MET A 1 -10.19 9.29 -32.39
N SER A 2 -9.67 10.19 -31.58
CA SER A 2 -8.27 10.34 -31.17
C SER A 2 -7.66 9.11 -30.52
N ALA A 3 -6.43 8.79 -30.91
CA ALA A 3 -5.51 8.10 -30.03
C ALA A 3 -5.32 9.01 -28.81
N ASP A 4 -5.64 8.51 -27.62
CA ASP A 4 -5.23 9.09 -26.35
C ASP A 4 -3.70 9.11 -26.31
N ASP A 5 -3.11 10.16 -26.90
CA ASP A 5 -1.72 10.52 -26.70
C ASP A 5 -1.59 11.03 -25.27
N THR A 6 -1.51 10.08 -24.32
CA THR A 6 -1.09 10.36 -22.96
C THR A 6 0.35 10.84 -23.05
N VAL A 7 0.53 12.16 -23.07
CA VAL A 7 1.84 12.81 -23.13
C VAL A 7 2.64 12.37 -21.91
N TYR A 8 3.60 11.48 -22.13
CA TYR A 8 4.53 11.02 -21.10
C TYR A 8 5.52 12.14 -20.78
N THR A 9 5.22 12.90 -19.72
CA THR A 9 6.18 13.86 -19.18
C THR A 9 7.16 13.12 -18.29
N TYR A 10 8.39 12.97 -18.75
CA TYR A 10 9.53 12.64 -17.89
C TYR A 10 9.73 13.78 -16.89
N ILE A 11 9.60 13.49 -15.59
CA ILE A 11 9.84 14.45 -14.51
C ILE A 11 11.27 14.22 -14.01
N PRO A 12 12.24 15.07 -14.38
CA PRO A 12 13.58 14.99 -13.83
C PRO A 12 13.53 15.52 -12.38
N GLU A 13 14.08 14.74 -11.44
CA GLU A 13 14.40 15.16 -10.07
C GLU A 13 13.24 15.40 -9.07
N GLY A 14 12.04 14.89 -9.34
CA GLY A 14 10.93 14.92 -8.39
C GLY A 14 10.23 13.57 -8.32
N THR A 15 10.32 12.89 -7.19
CA THR A 15 9.58 11.66 -6.85
C THR A 15 8.19 11.69 -7.46
N GLY A 16 7.90 10.83 -8.44
CA GLY A 16 6.61 10.74 -9.16
C GLY A 16 5.45 10.28 -8.27
N ARG A 17 5.33 10.82 -7.05
CA ARG A 17 4.29 10.52 -6.09
C ARG A 17 2.97 10.99 -6.70
N VAL A 18 2.05 10.06 -6.80
CA VAL A 18 0.68 10.33 -7.25
C VAL A 18 -0.26 10.24 -6.06
N GLU A 19 -1.47 10.76 -6.24
CA GLU A 19 -2.55 10.50 -5.29
C GLU A 19 -2.72 8.98 -5.13
N VAL A 20 -2.92 8.53 -3.90
CA VAL A 20 -3.14 7.11 -3.63
C VAL A 20 -4.57 6.79 -4.08
N PRO A 21 -4.75 5.97 -5.12
CA PRO A 21 -6.06 5.75 -5.69
C PRO A 21 -6.96 4.89 -4.78
N GLY A 22 -8.26 4.98 -5.04
CA GLY A 22 -9.23 4.02 -4.54
C GLY A 22 -9.57 4.15 -3.05
N GLY A 23 -9.33 5.30 -2.39
CA GLY A 23 -9.75 5.52 -1.00
C GLY A 23 -8.89 4.81 0.07
N LEU A 24 -7.75 4.24 -0.32
CA LEU A 24 -6.88 3.48 0.60
C LEU A 24 -6.39 4.32 1.81
N ILE A 25 -6.19 5.62 1.62
CA ILE A 25 -5.79 6.50 2.72
C ILE A 25 -6.94 6.70 3.71
N GLU A 26 -8.17 6.82 3.21
CA GLU A 26 -9.36 6.99 4.05
C GLU A 26 -9.65 5.71 4.84
N ASP A 27 -9.49 4.55 4.20
CA ASP A 27 -9.79 3.24 4.79
C ASP A 27 -8.71 2.76 5.76
N TYR A 28 -7.43 2.98 5.45
CA TYR A 28 -6.30 2.36 6.17
C TYR A 28 -5.27 3.35 6.72
N GLY A 29 -5.45 4.65 6.46
CA GLY A 29 -4.47 5.69 6.77
C GLY A 29 -4.12 5.80 8.26
N ASP A 30 -5.03 5.42 9.15
CA ASP A 30 -4.77 5.44 10.61
C ASP A 30 -3.71 4.40 11.04
N THR A 31 -3.60 3.29 10.30
CA THR A 31 -2.66 2.21 10.63
C THR A 31 -1.42 2.24 9.73
N TRP A 32 -1.56 2.74 8.49
CA TRP A 32 -0.54 2.64 7.46
C TRP A 32 -0.18 4.01 6.87
N ASP A 33 1.12 4.28 6.74
CA ASP A 33 1.65 5.28 5.82
C ASP A 33 1.68 4.66 4.42
N ILE A 34 0.80 5.13 3.55
CA ILE A 34 0.62 4.65 2.18
C ILE A 34 1.08 5.72 1.21
N ARG A 35 2.00 5.36 0.33
CA ARG A 35 2.50 6.24 -0.72
C ARG A 35 2.46 5.51 -2.05
N CYS A 36 1.91 6.17 -3.07
CA CYS A 36 1.90 5.67 -4.44
C CYS A 36 2.81 6.55 -5.31
N TYR A 37 3.56 5.92 -6.20
CA TYR A 37 4.43 6.56 -7.17
C TYR A 37 4.15 5.99 -8.56
N LEU A 38 4.12 6.83 -9.58
CA LEU A 38 4.09 6.37 -10.97
C LEU A 38 5.53 6.15 -11.44
N TRP A 39 5.91 4.89 -11.67
CA TRP A 39 7.23 4.50 -12.16
C TRP A 39 7.07 3.80 -13.51
N THR A 40 7.59 4.41 -14.58
CA THR A 40 7.59 3.86 -15.95
C THR A 40 6.25 3.26 -16.40
N GLY A 41 5.15 3.99 -16.19
CA GLY A 41 3.80 3.56 -16.61
C GLY A 41 3.15 2.51 -15.70
N SER A 42 3.71 2.23 -14.51
CA SER A 42 3.11 1.37 -13.50
C SER A 42 3.06 2.06 -12.15
N GLU A 43 2.03 1.75 -11.37
CA GLU A 43 1.94 2.18 -9.98
C GLU A 43 2.91 1.40 -9.12
N TYR A 44 3.64 2.10 -8.28
CA TYR A 44 4.58 1.57 -7.30
C TYR A 44 4.17 2.05 -5.92
N TYR A 45 3.89 1.10 -5.03
CA TYR A 45 3.44 1.41 -3.68
C TYR A 45 4.57 1.25 -2.67
N TYR A 46 4.55 2.12 -1.67
CA TYR A 46 5.29 2.00 -0.43
C TYR A 46 4.28 2.02 0.72
N LEU A 47 4.25 0.94 1.50
CA LEU A 47 3.38 0.75 2.65
C LEU A 47 4.27 0.53 3.88
N ALA A 48 4.03 1.28 4.94
CA ALA A 48 4.65 1.06 6.24
C ALA A 48 3.62 1.23 7.35
N ARG A 49 3.58 0.33 8.32
CA ARG A 49 2.74 0.53 9.51
C ARG A 49 3.27 1.74 10.28
N GLN A 50 2.35 2.59 10.74
CA GLN A 50 2.71 3.72 11.61
C GLN A 50 3.27 3.25 12.95
N GLN A 51 2.71 2.14 13.46
CA GLN A 51 3.21 1.46 14.65
C GLN A 51 3.54 0.00 14.29
N PRO A 52 4.78 -0.46 14.58
CA PRO A 52 5.16 -1.85 14.36
C PRO A 52 4.22 -2.81 15.09
N ALA A 53 3.87 -3.90 14.43
CA ALA A 53 3.10 -4.97 15.06
C ALA A 53 3.94 -5.68 16.14
N PRO A 54 3.29 -6.29 17.15
CA PRO A 54 3.98 -7.16 18.09
C PRO A 54 4.75 -8.27 17.36
N THR A 55 5.94 -8.61 17.84
CA THR A 55 6.79 -9.63 17.19
C THR A 55 6.06 -10.97 17.03
N ALA A 56 5.25 -11.37 18.02
CA ALA A 56 4.47 -12.61 17.98
C ALA A 56 3.38 -12.62 16.89
N ALA A 57 2.88 -11.46 16.47
CA ALA A 57 1.91 -11.36 15.38
C ALA A 57 2.53 -11.77 14.02
N ARG A 58 3.86 -11.83 13.90
CA ARG A 58 4.54 -12.29 12.68
C ARG A 58 4.28 -13.77 12.39
N ASP A 59 4.02 -14.57 13.41
CA ASP A 59 3.68 -15.99 13.26
C ASP A 59 2.30 -16.17 12.62
N TYR A 60 1.44 -15.15 12.73
CA TYR A 60 0.15 -15.04 12.04
C TYR A 60 0.27 -14.48 10.61
N GLY A 61 1.48 -14.13 10.18
CA GLY A 61 1.72 -13.54 8.85
C GLY A 61 1.67 -12.00 8.81
N VAL A 62 1.51 -11.33 9.95
CA VAL A 62 1.51 -9.86 10.01
C VAL A 62 2.89 -9.30 9.64
N ARG A 63 2.90 -8.28 8.78
CA ARG A 63 4.07 -7.56 8.29
C ARG A 63 3.96 -6.08 8.60
N ASP A 64 5.11 -5.44 8.78
CA ASP A 64 5.21 -4.01 9.08
C ASP A 64 5.31 -3.14 7.82
N GLY A 65 5.45 -3.74 6.64
CA GLY A 65 5.61 -2.99 5.40
C GLY A 65 5.66 -3.86 4.15
N ARG A 66 5.40 -3.21 3.02
CA ARG A 66 5.49 -3.77 1.66
C ARG A 66 5.87 -2.66 0.70
N ARG A 67 6.67 -3.00 -0.32
CA ARG A 67 6.99 -2.09 -1.42
C ARG A 67 7.03 -2.82 -2.75
N GLY A 68 6.63 -2.16 -3.83
CA GLY A 68 6.75 -2.71 -5.17
C GLY A 68 5.66 -2.26 -6.13
N PRO A 69 5.81 -2.64 -7.42
CA PRO A 69 4.75 -2.46 -8.41
C PRO A 69 3.51 -3.27 -8.04
N ALA A 70 2.34 -2.65 -8.04
CA ALA A 70 1.06 -3.29 -7.77
C ALA A 70 -0.10 -2.41 -8.26
N SER A 71 -1.28 -2.99 -8.46
CA SER A 71 -2.51 -2.21 -8.61
C SER A 71 -3.10 -1.82 -7.25
N ALA A 72 -3.93 -0.78 -7.22
CA ALA A 72 -4.69 -0.38 -6.04
C ALA A 72 -5.47 -1.54 -5.40
N ASP A 73 -6.16 -2.36 -6.20
CA ASP A 73 -6.92 -3.52 -5.71
C ASP A 73 -6.02 -4.58 -5.05
N THR A 74 -4.83 -4.81 -5.62
CA THR A 74 -3.83 -5.72 -5.04
C THR A 74 -3.28 -5.21 -3.71
N ILE A 75 -3.24 -3.88 -3.55
CA ILE A 75 -2.82 -3.25 -2.30
C ILE A 75 -3.93 -3.30 -1.27
N ARG A 76 -5.19 -3.03 -1.67
CA ARG A 76 -6.37 -3.18 -0.82
C ARG A 76 -6.45 -4.59 -0.25
N GLN A 77 -6.47 -5.61 -1.11
CA GLN A 77 -6.55 -7.00 -0.66
C GLN A 77 -5.44 -7.35 0.34
N TRP A 78 -4.22 -6.88 0.07
CA TRP A 78 -3.12 -7.14 1.00
C TRP A 78 -3.31 -6.45 2.35
N LEU A 79 -3.82 -5.21 2.38
CA LEU A 79 -4.14 -4.49 3.61
C LEU A 79 -5.26 -5.18 4.40
N ASP A 80 -6.28 -5.69 3.70
CA ASP A 80 -7.35 -6.49 4.29
C ASP A 80 -6.79 -7.77 4.93
N ASP A 81 -5.95 -8.52 4.21
CA ASP A 81 -5.29 -9.71 4.75
C ASP A 81 -4.47 -9.37 6.02
N GLN A 82 -3.76 -8.23 6.02
CA GLN A 82 -3.00 -7.80 7.21
C GLN A 82 -3.90 -7.45 8.40
N ALA A 83 -5.10 -6.90 8.15
CA ALA A 83 -6.08 -6.64 9.20
C ALA A 83 -6.64 -7.95 9.77
N GLU A 84 -6.96 -8.93 8.92
CA GLU A 84 -7.42 -10.25 9.34
C GLU A 84 -6.36 -11.00 10.15
N TYR A 85 -5.09 -10.99 9.72
CA TYR A 85 -4.00 -11.62 10.46
C TYR A 85 -3.78 -10.98 11.83
N MET A 86 -3.90 -9.66 11.92
CA MET A 86 -3.80 -8.96 13.20
C MET A 86 -4.96 -9.32 14.13
N ALA A 87 -6.19 -9.36 13.61
CA ALA A 87 -7.37 -9.75 14.38
C ALA A 87 -7.27 -11.20 14.89
N ALA A 88 -6.74 -12.12 14.08
CA ALA A 88 -6.50 -13.50 14.48
C ALA A 88 -5.48 -13.60 15.63
N TYR A 89 -4.38 -12.83 15.57
CA TYR A 89 -3.41 -12.73 16.66
C TYR A 89 -4.04 -12.18 17.95
N GLU A 90 -4.86 -11.15 17.84
CA GLU A 90 -5.52 -10.54 19.00
C GLU A 90 -6.54 -11.46 19.65
N ALA A 91 -7.25 -12.27 18.85
CA ALA A 91 -8.23 -13.23 19.35
C ALA A 91 -7.61 -14.42 20.10
N ASP A 92 -6.38 -14.83 19.74
CA ASP A 92 -5.62 -15.90 20.42
C ASP A 92 -4.82 -15.37 21.63
N ARG A 93 -4.86 -14.05 21.88
CA ARG A 93 -4.12 -13.46 22.98
C ARG A 93 -4.76 -13.84 24.32
N PRO A 94 -4.02 -14.42 25.28
CA PRO A 94 -4.54 -14.78 26.60
C PRO A 94 -4.93 -13.58 27.47
#